data_AF-A0A955GJC3-F1
#
_entry.id   AF-A0A955GJC3-F1
#
_cell.length_a   1.000
_cell.length_b   1.000
_cell.length_c   1.000
_cell.angle_alpha   90.00
_cell.angle_beta   90.00
_cell.angle_gamma   90.00
#
_symmetry.space_group_name_H-M   'P 1'
#
loop_
_entity.id
_entity.type
_entity.pdbx_description
1 polymer ?
#
loop_
_entity_poly.entity_id
_entity_poly.type
_entity_poly.pdbx_seq_one_letter_code
_entity_poly.pdbx_strand_id
1 'polypeptide(L)' 'MAGTKIGGHKAALTNRKKYGKNFYALIGQAGGKKSRGGGFAANPKLASLAGRKGGKISRRGKAQALKD' A
#
# COMPACT_ATOMS: atom_id res chain seq x y z
N MET A 1 -4.01 20.63 -1.42
CA MET A 1 -5.21 20.41 -2.24
C MET A 1 -5.68 18.98 -2.08
N ALA A 2 -6.97 18.73 -1.93
CA ALA A 2 -7.54 17.37 -1.94
C ALA A 2 -7.32 16.73 -3.32
N GLY A 3 -7.24 15.40 -3.36
CA GLY A 3 -7.06 14.63 -4.61
C GLY A 3 -5.65 14.69 -5.25
N THR A 4 -4.73 15.52 -4.75
CA THR A 4 -3.35 15.58 -5.28
C THR A 4 -2.39 14.69 -4.50
N LYS A 5 -1.30 14.26 -5.16
CA LYS A 5 -0.23 13.47 -4.52
C LYS A 5 0.32 14.15 -3.26
N ILE A 6 0.57 15.46 -3.35
CA ILE A 6 1.06 16.27 -2.22
C ILE A 6 0.03 16.29 -1.08
N GLY A 7 -1.25 16.45 -1.40
CA GLY A 7 -2.33 16.39 -0.41
C GLY A 7 -2.40 15.04 0.31
N GLY A 8 -2.29 13.93 -0.45
CA GLY A 8 -2.26 12.58 0.09
C GLY A 8 -1.09 12.35 1.06
N HIS A 9 0.10 12.84 0.71
CA HIS A 9 1.26 12.75 1.61
C HIS A 9 1.06 13.53 2.91
N LYS A 10 0.53 14.77 2.83
CA LYS A 10 0.22 15.56 4.03
C LYS A 10 -0.80 14.86 4.93
N ALA A 11 -1.87 14.31 4.35
CA ALA A 11 -2.89 13.57 5.09
C ALA A 11 -2.30 12.31 5.77
N ALA A 12 -1.46 11.56 5.06
CA ALA A 12 -0.81 10.37 5.62
C ALA A 12 0.12 10.70 6.81
N LEU A 13 0.84 11.83 6.75
CA LEU A 13 1.67 12.30 7.85
C LEU A 13 0.82 12.67 9.07
N THR A 14 -0.26 13.44 8.88
CA THR A 14 -1.19 13.80 9.95
C THR A 14 -1.78 12.56 10.62
N ASN A 15 -2.24 11.58 9.84
CA ASN A 15 -2.82 10.34 10.36
C ASN A 15 -1.80 9.51 11.17
N ARG A 16 -0.57 9.40 10.68
CA ARG A 16 0.50 8.71 11.41
C ARG A 16 0.89 9.42 12.70
N LYS A 17 0.87 10.76 12.72
CA LYS A 17 1.12 11.56 13.93
C LYS A 17 -0.01 11.40 14.94
N LYS A 18 -1.27 11.41 14.49
CA LYS A 18 -2.46 11.37 15.37
C LYS A 18 -2.74 9.97 15.94
N TYR A 19 -2.59 8.93 15.12
CA TYR A 19 -3.00 7.56 15.46
C TYR A 19 -1.83 6.57 15.57
N GLY A 20 -0.60 7.05 15.42
CA GLY A 20 0.62 6.25 15.53
C GLY A 20 1.05 5.56 14.25
N LYS A 21 2.24 4.97 14.29
CA LYS A 21 2.90 4.32 13.14
C LYS A 21 2.09 3.16 12.55
N ASN A 22 1.32 2.46 13.39
CA ASN A 22 0.58 1.25 13.02
C ASN A 22 -0.82 1.52 12.47
N PHE A 23 -1.27 2.78 12.40
CA PHE A 23 -2.63 3.15 11.99
C PHE A 23 -3.12 2.45 10.72
N TYR A 24 -2.36 2.55 9.62
CA TYR A 24 -2.73 1.96 8.34
C TYR A 24 -2.73 0.43 8.36
N ALA A 25 -1.87 -0.20 9.16
CA ALA A 25 -1.82 -1.65 9.30
C ALA A 25 -3.06 -2.16 10.05
N LEU A 26 -3.47 -1.47 11.12
CA LEU A 26 -4.64 -1.84 11.92
C LEU A 26 -5.94 -1.71 11.13
N ILE A 27 -6.16 -0.59 10.43
CA ILE A 27 -7.39 -0.41 9.63
C ILE A 27 -7.44 -1.41 8.44
N GLY A 28 -6.29 -1.70 7.84
CA GLY A 28 -6.20 -2.70 6.77
C GLY A 28 -6.53 -4.11 7.27
N GLN A 29 -6.02 -4.48 8.45
CA GLN A 29 -6.32 -5.76 9.09
C GLN A 29 -7.81 -5.87 9.45
N ALA A 30 -8.39 -4.84 10.06
CA ALA A 30 -9.81 -4.82 10.43
C ALA A 30 -10.72 -4.96 9.20
N GLY A 31 -10.41 -4.22 8.12
CA GLY A 31 -11.12 -4.34 6.84
C GLY A 31 -10.98 -5.72 6.21
N GLY A 32 -9.78 -6.30 6.28
CA GLY A 32 -9.52 -7.67 5.80
C GLY A 32 -10.33 -8.73 6.55
N LYS A 33 -10.38 -8.65 7.89
CA LYS A 33 -11.18 -9.55 8.74
C LYS A 33 -12.68 -9.43 8.47
N LYS A 34 -13.17 -8.21 8.19
CA LYS A 34 -14.60 -7.96 7.89
C LYS A 34 -14.99 -8.38 6.47
N SER A 35 -14.03 -8.46 5.55
CA SER A 35 -14.28 -8.93 4.18
C SER A 35 -14.75 -10.38 4.19
N ARG A 36 -15.85 -10.67 3.49
CA ARG A 36 -16.45 -12.02 3.40
C ARG A 36 -15.90 -12.84 2.23
N GLY A 37 -14.65 -12.59 1.81
CA GLY A 37 -14.00 -13.30 0.71
C GLY A 37 -13.96 -12.56 -0.63
N GLY A 38 -13.99 -11.22 -0.64
CA GLY A 38 -13.75 -10.40 -1.84
C GLY A 38 -12.28 -10.02 -2.05
N GLY A 39 -11.94 -9.52 -3.24
CA GLY A 39 -10.58 -9.01 -3.56
C GLY A 39 -9.52 -10.11 -3.57
N PHE A 40 -8.40 -9.90 -2.87
CA PHE A 40 -7.29 -10.88 -2.82
C PHE A 40 -7.62 -12.17 -2.06
N ALA A 41 -8.63 -12.15 -1.18
CA ALA A 41 -9.11 -13.35 -0.49
C ALA A 41 -9.96 -14.26 -1.41
N ALA A 42 -10.59 -13.69 -2.44
CA ALA A 42 -11.42 -14.44 -3.40
C ALA A 42 -10.59 -15.38 -4.28
N ASN A 43 -9.32 -15.01 -4.54
CA ASN A 43 -8.43 -15.77 -5.39
C ASN A 43 -6.98 -15.74 -4.83
N PRO A 44 -6.61 -16.74 -4.01
CA PRO A 44 -5.27 -16.83 -3.41
C PRO A 44 -4.12 -16.82 -4.43
N LYS A 45 -4.36 -17.38 -5.63
CA LYS A 45 -3.36 -17.41 -6.71
C LYS A 45 -3.08 -16.00 -7.25
N LEU A 46 -4.13 -15.20 -7.44
CA LEU A 46 -4.01 -13.79 -7.84
C LEU A 46 -3.29 -12.97 -6.75
N ALA A 47 -3.61 -13.19 -5.48
CA ALA A 47 -2.92 -12.55 -4.36
C ALA A 47 -1.43 -12.86 -4.33
N SER A 48 -1.05 -14.12 -4.50
CA SER A 48 0.35 -14.54 -4.59
C SER A 48 1.08 -13.89 -5.76
N LEU A 49 0.47 -13.84 -6.95
CA LEU A 49 1.05 -13.19 -8.13
C LEU A 49 1.27 -11.69 -7.91
N ALA A 50 0.27 -11.00 -7.37
CA ALA A 50 0.37 -9.56 -7.07
C ALA A 50 1.44 -9.27 -6.02
N GLY A 51 1.48 -10.05 -4.93
CA GLY A 51 2.49 -9.93 -3.87
C GLY A 51 3.92 -10.12 -4.41
N ARG A 52 4.12 -11.16 -5.23
CA ARG A 52 5.42 -11.42 -5.87
C ARG A 52 5.85 -10.29 -6.80
N LYS A 53 4.93 -9.77 -7.62
CA LYS A 53 5.19 -8.64 -8.53
C LYS A 53 5.59 -7.40 -7.74
N GLY A 54 4.83 -7.06 -6.70
CA GLY A 54 5.13 -5.93 -5.81
C GLY A 54 6.50 -6.05 -5.14
N GLY A 55 6.81 -7.23 -4.57
CA GLY A 55 8.10 -7.49 -3.94
C GLY A 55 9.28 -7.52 -4.91
N LYS A 56 9.08 -7.89 -6.18
CA LYS A 56 10.13 -7.77 -7.20
C LYS A 56 10.38 -6.31 -7.59
N ILE A 57 9.30 -5.53 -7.75
CA ILE A 57 9.40 -4.10 -8.12
C ILE A 57 10.02 -3.28 -7.01
N SER A 58 9.64 -3.51 -5.74
CA SER A 58 10.19 -2.75 -4.60
C SER A 58 11.69 -2.96 -4.43
N ARG A 59 12.20 -4.14 -4.82
CA ARG A 59 13.64 -4.47 -4.76
C ARG A 59 14.47 -3.90 -5.90
N ARG A 60 13.87 -3.40 -6.99
CA ARG A 60 14.63 -3.03 -8.21
C ARG A 60 15.54 -1.79 -8.07
N GLY A 61 15.61 -1.17 -6.89
CA GLY A 61 16.29 0.11 -6.70
C GLY A 61 15.61 1.25 -7.48
N LYS A 62 16.15 2.47 -7.35
CA LYS A 62 15.73 3.58 -8.23
C LYS A 62 16.24 3.30 -9.64
N ALA A 63 15.43 3.59 -10.66
CA ALA A 63 15.88 3.54 -12.03
C ALA A 63 17.07 4.48 -12.19
N GLN A 64 18.18 3.99 -12.73
CA GLN A 64 19.30 4.85 -13.11
C GLN A 64 18.84 5.71 -14.30
N ALA A 65 19.04 7.02 -14.22
CA ALA A 65 18.84 7.88 -15.38
C ALA A 65 19.89 7.47 -16.43
N LEU A 66 19.45 7.29 -17.68
CA LEU A 66 20.36 7.13 -18.80
C LEU A 66 21.35 8.29 -18.76
N LYS A 67 22.64 7.97 -18.77
CA LYS A 67 23.69 8.95 -19.03
C LYS A 67 23.82 9.05 -20.55
N ASP A 68 23.76 10.29 -21.04
CA ASP A 68 23.88 10.64 -22.46
C ASP A 68 25.18 10.11 -23.09
#